data_AF-A0A1M5PBZ1-F1
#
_entry.id   AF-A0A1M5PBZ1-F1
#
_cell.length_a   1.000
_cell.length_b   1.000
_cell.length_c   1.000
_cell.angle_alpha   90.00
_cell.angle_beta   90.00
_cell.angle_gamma   90.00
#
_symmetry.space_group_name_H-M   'P 1'
#
loop_
_entity.id
_entity.type
_entity.pdbx_description
1 polymer ?
#
loop_
_entity_poly.entity_id
_entity_poly.type
_entity_poly.pdbx_seq_one_letter_code
_entity_poly.pdbx_strand_id
1 'polypeptide(L)' 'MILLANTIVLHHHEQKVEGPIIEMPSRYHDLGNKRQHPFGNSGGVGSGEGRLEFNKWRKEYWKARYANEMIKRGLIE' A
#
# COMPACT_ATOMS: atom_id res chain seq x y z
N MET A 1 17.60 -9.38 12.67
CA MET A 1 16.14 -9.56 12.65
C MET A 1 15.49 -8.20 12.40
N ILE A 2 15.21 -7.85 11.13
CA ILE A 2 14.53 -6.59 10.80
C ILE A 2 13.07 -6.77 11.17
N LEU A 3 12.59 -5.98 12.15
CA LEU A 3 11.20 -6.01 12.59
C LEU A 3 10.31 -5.55 11.41
N LEU A 4 9.66 -6.52 10.76
CA LEU A 4 8.68 -6.30 9.66
C LEU A 4 7.52 -5.39 10.07
N ALA A 5 7.36 -5.09 11.36
CA ALA A 5 6.37 -4.19 11.94
C ALA A 5 6.55 -2.70 11.57
N ASN A 6 7.74 -2.30 11.10
CA ASN A 6 8.04 -0.92 10.69
C ASN A 6 7.96 -0.71 9.17
N THR A 7 7.65 -1.75 8.40
CA THR A 7 7.51 -1.62 6.95
C THR A 7 6.23 -0.85 6.63
N ILE A 8 6.34 0.20 5.80
CA ILE A 8 5.16 0.89 5.25
C ILE A 8 4.59 0.06 4.10
N VAL A 9 3.28 -0.17 4.14
CA VAL A 9 2.52 -0.90 3.12
C VAL A 9 1.44 0.00 2.51
N LEU A 10 0.89 -0.43 1.37
CA LEU A 10 -0.23 0.22 0.71
C LEU A 10 -1.52 -0.51 1.04
N HIS A 11 -2.52 0.24 1.51
CA HIS A 11 -3.86 -0.25 1.85
C HIS A 11 -4.92 0.39 0.96
N HIS A 12 -5.87 -0.40 0.46
CA HIS A 12 -7.03 0.14 -0.26
C HIS A 12 -8.04 0.61 0.78
N HIS A 13 -8.30 1.91 0.83
CA HIS A 13 -9.22 2.48 1.80
C HIS A 13 -10.61 1.85 1.65
N GLU A 14 -11.17 1.36 2.77
CA GLU A 14 -12.48 0.68 2.83
C GLU A 14 -12.62 -0.53 1.87
N GLN A 15 -11.51 -1.12 1.43
CA GLN A 15 -11.49 -2.19 0.42
C GLN A 15 -12.03 -1.82 -0.97
N LYS A 16 -12.14 -0.52 -1.30
CA LYS A 16 -12.53 -0.07 -2.64
C LYS A 16 -11.32 -0.06 -3.56
N VAL A 17 -11.38 -0.78 -4.68
CA VAL A 17 -10.26 -0.90 -5.64
C VAL A 17 -10.01 0.41 -6.35
N GLU A 18 -11.09 1.06 -6.75
CA GLU A 18 -11.13 2.39 -7.36
C GLU A 18 -10.91 3.53 -6.35
N GLY A 19 -10.81 3.20 -5.06
CA GLY A 19 -10.66 4.16 -3.97
C GLY A 19 -9.23 4.62 -3.73
N PRO A 20 -9.04 5.57 -2.81
CA PRO A 20 -7.71 6.01 -2.38
C PRO A 20 -6.88 4.85 -1.82
N ILE A 21 -5.59 4.89 -2.14
CA ILE A 21 -4.58 4.00 -1.54
C ILE A 21 -3.79 4.79 -0.51
N ILE A 22 -3.70 4.25 0.70
CA ILE A 22 -3.02 4.91 1.83
C ILE A 22 -1.74 4.16 2.21
N GLU A 23 -0.69 4.92 2.52
CA GLU A 23 0.52 4.39 3.17
C GLU A 23 0.26 4.19 4.66
N MET A 24 0.56 3.01 5.19
CA MET A 24 0.49 2.77 6.64
C MET A 24 1.51 1.73 7.11
N PRO A 25 1.94 1.79 8.39
CA PRO A 25 2.75 0.72 8.96
C PRO A 25 2.02 -0.63 8.92
N SER A 26 2.74 -1.69 8.54
CA SER A 26 2.22 -3.05 8.41
C SER A 26 1.51 -3.56 9.68
N ARG A 27 2.00 -3.16 10.86
CA ARG A 27 1.40 -3.51 12.16
C ARG A 27 -0.03 -2.98 12.35
N TYR A 28 -0.41 -1.95 11.58
CA TYR A 28 -1.75 -1.37 11.61
C TYR A 28 -2.63 -1.85 10.46
N HIS A 29 -2.09 -2.64 9.53
CA HIS A 29 -2.85 -3.29 8.47
C HIS A 29 -3.41 -4.60 9.04
N ASP A 30 -4.62 -4.50 9.59
CA ASP A 30 -5.29 -5.57 10.33
C ASP A 30 -6.60 -5.95 9.64
N LEU A 31 -6.64 -7.19 9.15
CA LEU A 31 -7.80 -7.82 8.53
C LEU A 31 -9.03 -7.88 9.46
N GLY A 32 -8.82 -7.92 10.79
CA GLY A 32 -9.90 -7.88 11.79
C GLY A 32 -10.50 -6.47 11.99
N ASN A 33 -9.85 -5.43 11.48
CA ASN A 33 -10.31 -4.05 11.65
C ASN A 33 -11.43 -3.72 10.66
N LYS A 34 -12.69 -3.79 11.11
CA LYS A 34 -13.88 -3.49 10.30
C LYS A 34 -13.93 -2.07 9.70
N ARG A 35 -13.16 -1.11 10.22
CA ARG A 35 -13.06 0.22 9.60
C ARG A 35 -12.17 0.19 8.36
N GLN A 36 -11.13 -0.65 8.36
CA GLN A 36 -10.24 -0.84 7.21
C GLN A 36 -10.80 -1.87 6.23
N HIS A 37 -11.45 -2.90 6.77
CA HIS A 37 -12.01 -4.05 6.06
C HIS A 37 -13.51 -4.23 6.35
N PRO A 38 -14.38 -3.32 5.88
CA PRO A 38 -15.82 -3.40 6.12
C PRO A 38 -16.48 -4.65 5.52
N PHE A 39 -15.86 -5.28 4.52
CA PHE A 39 -16.34 -6.48 3.82
C PHE A 39 -15.53 -7.74 4.19
N GLY A 40 -14.82 -7.73 5.32
CA GLY A 40 -14.02 -8.86 5.81
C GLY A 40 -12.75 -9.10 4.98
N ASN A 41 -12.29 -10.35 4.87
CA ASN A 41 -11.00 -10.68 4.23
C ASN A 41 -11.10 -10.90 2.72
N SER A 42 -12.15 -10.37 2.10
CA SER A 42 -12.28 -10.35 0.64
C SER A 42 -11.18 -9.48 0.05
N GLY A 43 -10.37 -10.05 -0.85
CA GLY A 43 -9.22 -9.36 -1.42
C GLY A 43 -9.67 -8.18 -2.28
N GLY A 44 -9.26 -6.95 -1.93
CA GLY A 44 -9.69 -5.72 -2.62
C GLY A 44 -9.50 -5.82 -4.14
N VAL A 45 -8.24 -5.83 -4.62
CA VAL A 45 -7.91 -5.93 -6.07
C VAL A 45 -8.21 -7.32 -6.66
N GLY A 46 -8.68 -8.27 -5.86
CA GLY A 46 -8.93 -9.65 -6.29
C GLY A 46 -7.69 -10.37 -6.81
N SER A 47 -7.91 -11.24 -7.79
CA SER A 47 -6.92 -12.07 -8.49
C SER A 47 -6.95 -11.83 -10.01
N GLY A 48 -5.97 -12.35 -10.75
CA GLY A 48 -5.93 -12.24 -12.21
C GLY A 48 -5.31 -10.93 -12.71
N GLU A 49 -5.79 -10.41 -13.84
CA GLU A 49 -5.17 -9.27 -14.53
C GLU A 49 -5.14 -7.99 -13.69
N GLY A 50 -6.21 -7.67 -12.97
CA GLY A 50 -6.24 -6.50 -12.08
C GLY A 50 -5.14 -6.53 -11.01
N ARG A 51 -4.81 -7.72 -10.49
CA ARG A 51 -3.71 -7.90 -9.55
C ARG A 51 -2.34 -7.68 -10.21
N LEU A 52 -2.18 -8.07 -11.47
CA LEU A 52 -0.94 -7.85 -12.23
C LEU A 52 -0.72 -6.36 -12.51
N GLU A 53 -1.76 -5.65 -12.94
CA GLU A 53 -1.70 -4.21 -13.19
C GLU A 53 -1.42 -3.42 -11.90
N PHE A 54 -2.07 -3.77 -10.80
CA PHE A 54 -1.76 -3.19 -9.50
C PHE A 54 -0.30 -3.44 -9.08
N ASN A 55 0.23 -4.64 -9.33
CA ASN A 55 1.63 -4.94 -8.99
C ASN A 55 2.62 -4.10 -9.81
N LYS A 56 2.34 -3.88 -11.11
CA LYS A 56 3.13 -2.98 -11.96
C LYS A 56 3.07 -1.55 -11.44
N TRP A 57 1.86 -1.03 -11.24
CA TRP A 57 1.64 0.31 -10.69
C TRP A 57 2.34 0.51 -9.34
N ARG A 58 2.22 -0.45 -8.42
CA ARG A 58 2.84 -0.41 -7.08
C ARG A 58 4.36 -0.30 -7.16
N LYS A 59 5.00 -0.96 -8.13
CA LYS A 59 6.45 -0.87 -8.33
C LYS A 59 6.85 0.55 -8.74
N GLU A 60 6.13 1.15 -9.68
CA GLU A 60 6.40 2.52 -10.13
C GLU A 60 6.09 3.55 -9.03
N TYR A 61 5.02 3.34 -8.26
CA TYR A 61 4.72 4.14 -7.08
C TYR A 61 5.89 4.21 -6.10
N TRP A 62 6.46 3.07 -5.71
CA TRP A 62 7.55 3.06 -4.74
C TRP A 62 8.84 3.71 -5.26
N LYS A 63 9.13 3.62 -6.57
CA LYS A 63 10.24 4.35 -7.19
C LYS A 63 10.03 5.86 -7.08
N ALA A 64 8.84 6.34 -7.44
CA ALA A 64 8.50 7.76 -7.34
C ALA A 64 8.52 8.24 -5.88
N ARG A 65 7.98 7.45 -4.96
CA ARG A 65 7.98 7.73 -3.52
C ARG A 65 9.41 7.88 -2.97
N TYR A 66 10.32 7.00 -3.39
CA TYR A 66 11.75 7.08 -3.06
C TYR A 66 12.39 8.35 -3.61
N ALA A 67 12.22 8.65 -4.91
CA ALA A 67 12.76 9.85 -5.51
C ALA A 67 12.29 11.12 -4.77
N ASN A 68 10.99 11.20 -4.48
CA ASN A 68 10.41 12.30 -3.71
C ASN A 68 10.99 12.42 -2.29
N GLU A 69 11.27 11.31 -1.60
CA GLU A 69 11.97 11.37 -0.30
C GLU A 69 13.39 11.90 -0.45
N MET A 70 14.12 11.47 -1.48
CA MET A 70 15.51 11.91 -1.69
C MET A 70 15.55 13.42 -2.00
N ILE A 71 14.65 13.91 -2.85
CA ILE A 71 14.49 15.35 -3.14
C ILE A 71 14.14 16.12 -1.87
N LYS A 72 13.12 15.67 -1.12
CA LYS A 72 12.70 16.31 0.14
C LYS A 72 13.83 16.39 1.17
N ARG A 73 14.76 15.44 1.14
CA ARG A 73 15.93 15.39 2.03
C ARG A 73 17.15 16.14 1.49
N GLY A 74 17.06 16.72 0.29
CA GLY A 74 18.16 17.43 -0.36
C GLY A 74 19.30 16.51 -0.79
N LEU A 75 19.02 15.23 -1.06
CA LEU A 75 20.02 14.25 -1.47
C LEU A 75 20.16 14.16 -2.99
N ILE A 76 19.12 14.53 -3.73
CA ILE A 76 19.07 14.66 -5.19
C ILE A 76 18.19 15.88 -5.54
N GLU A 77 18.28 16.37 -6.78
CA GLU A 77 17.50 17.50 -7.31
C GLU A 77 16.43 17.04 -8.31
#